data_AF-A0A1F4PCQ1-F1
#
_entry.id   AF-A0A1F4PCQ1-F1
#
_cell.length_a   1.000
_cell.length_b   1.000
_cell.length_c   1.000
_cell.angle_alpha   90.00
_cell.angle_beta   90.00
_cell.angle_gamma   90.00
#
_symmetry.space_group_name_H-M   'P 1'
#
loop_
_entity.id
_entity.type
_entity.pdbx_description
1 polymer ?
#
loop_
_entity_poly.entity_id
_entity_poly.type
_entity_poly.pdbx_seq_one_letter_code
_entity_poly.pdbx_strand_id
1 'polypeptide(L)'
;MSLNKELLATLQTAGAAVFDADTQLKLAVKRYGERVHAAVGSNPFHLGNDTLFENWKTVARLSKTVAAMEEDLRNVYQMAGELSDVEPSLPDLMPALSAPAPAASAQAASPLVTDSSLAATDVKIKRKKRIAVAKPGPVLATPLPKNAARLLKHLRYVLKTKSFAPISQTAVAKATGIPLGSMTASLRRLVAAGQVQANDSGMFKLV
;
A
#
# COMPACT_ATOMS: atom_id res chain seq x y z
N MET A 1 -26.80 19.17 22.31
CA MET A 1 -25.52 19.44 21.65
C MET A 1 -25.48 18.55 20.43
N SER A 2 -25.92 19.03 19.26
CA SER A 2 -25.93 18.24 18.03
C SER A 2 -24.49 18.04 17.55
N LEU A 3 -24.12 16.81 17.22
CA LEU A 3 -22.86 16.52 16.57
C LEU A 3 -22.91 17.08 15.14
N ASN A 4 -21.94 17.94 14.80
CA ASN A 4 -21.83 18.55 13.48
C ASN A 4 -21.63 17.47 12.41
N LYS A 5 -22.29 17.60 11.25
CA LYS A 5 -22.17 16.68 10.09
C LYS A 5 -20.73 16.48 9.64
N GLU A 6 -19.88 17.48 9.83
CA GLU A 6 -18.44 17.40 9.58
C GLU A 6 -17.76 16.31 10.42
N LEU A 7 -18.16 16.12 11.68
CA LEU A 7 -17.58 15.10 12.56
C LEU A 7 -17.92 13.69 12.07
N LEU A 8 -19.17 13.45 11.67
CA LEU A 8 -19.57 12.17 11.06
C LEU A 8 -18.79 11.88 9.78
N ALA A 9 -18.58 12.89 8.92
CA ALA A 9 -17.78 12.74 7.71
C ALA A 9 -16.30 12.42 8.01
N THR A 10 -15.70 13.05 9.03
CA THR A 10 -14.34 12.72 9.46
C THR A 10 -14.24 11.31 10.03
N LEU A 11 -15.23 10.87 10.80
CA LEU A 11 -15.28 9.54 11.39
C LEU A 11 -15.44 8.46 10.31
N GLN A 12 -16.27 8.70 9.30
CA GLN A 12 -16.41 7.83 8.14
C GLN A 12 -15.10 7.72 7.35
N THR A 13 -14.39 8.84 7.17
CA THR A 13 -13.09 8.86 6.48
C THR A 13 -12.03 8.09 7.26
N ALA A 14 -12.00 8.24 8.59
CA ALA A 14 -11.14 7.45 9.46
C ALA A 14 -11.45 5.95 9.40
N GLY A 15 -12.74 5.60 9.42
CA GLY A 15 -13.19 4.21 9.24
C GLY A 15 -12.74 3.61 7.91
N ALA A 16 -12.88 4.34 6.80
CA ALA A 16 -12.42 3.91 5.49
C ALA A 16 -10.89 3.69 5.46
N ALA A 17 -10.11 4.60 6.06
CA ALA A 17 -8.66 4.45 6.12
C ALA A 17 -8.22 3.24 6.96
N VAL A 18 -8.91 2.96 8.08
CA VAL A 18 -8.64 1.78 8.92
C VAL A 18 -9.01 0.50 8.19
N PHE A 19 -10.13 0.48 7.46
CA PHE A 19 -10.52 -0.65 6.63
C PHE A 19 -9.49 -0.92 5.51
N ASP A 20 -9.02 0.12 4.81
CA ASP A 20 -7.97 -0.01 3.80
C ASP A 20 -6.67 -0.56 4.41
N ALA A 21 -6.29 -0.11 5.61
CA ALA A 21 -5.14 -0.63 6.31
C ALA A 21 -5.32 -2.12 6.69
N ASP A 22 -6.50 -2.52 7.17
CA ASP A 22 -6.82 -3.90 7.51
C ASP A 22 -6.76 -4.83 6.29
N THR A 23 -7.33 -4.42 5.15
CA THR A 23 -7.27 -5.21 3.91
C THR A 23 -5.82 -5.42 3.45
N GLN A 24 -4.98 -4.39 3.53
CA GLN A 24 -3.56 -4.48 3.20
C GLN A 24 -2.80 -5.38 4.18
N LEU A 25 -3.09 -5.29 5.48
CA LEU A 25 -2.51 -6.15 6.51
C LEU A 25 -2.90 -7.61 6.28
N LYS A 26 -4.16 -7.91 6.00
CA LYS A 26 -4.63 -9.27 5.67
C LYS A 26 -3.90 -9.85 4.46
N LEU A 27 -3.69 -9.04 3.41
CA LEU A 27 -2.88 -9.45 2.25
C LEU A 27 -1.41 -9.68 2.62
N ALA A 28 -0.84 -8.84 3.48
CA ALA A 28 0.53 -9.01 3.96
C ALA A 28 0.70 -10.28 4.80
N VAL A 29 -0.25 -10.58 5.70
CA VAL A 29 -0.28 -11.83 6.49
C VAL A 29 -0.31 -13.05 5.56
N LYS A 30 -1.15 -13.05 4.53
CA LYS A 30 -1.21 -14.15 3.54
C LYS A 30 0.13 -14.34 2.82
N ARG A 31 0.71 -13.26 2.29
CA ARG A 31 2.03 -13.30 1.63
C ARG A 31 3.17 -13.72 2.56
N TYR A 32 3.10 -13.34 3.84
CA TYR A 32 4.06 -13.83 4.84
C TYR A 32 3.86 -15.32 5.10
N GLY A 33 2.62 -15.78 5.27
CA GLY A 33 2.29 -17.19 5.45
C GLY A 33 2.78 -18.06 4.29
N GLU A 34 2.60 -17.62 3.05
CA GLU A 34 3.15 -18.29 1.85
C GLU A 34 4.68 -18.37 1.89
N ARG A 35 5.36 -17.31 2.32
CA ARG A 35 6.82 -17.31 2.48
C ARG A 35 7.29 -18.24 3.59
N VAL A 36 6.60 -18.28 4.73
CA VAL A 36 6.91 -19.24 5.80
C VAL A 36 6.70 -20.66 5.29
N HIS A 37 5.57 -20.93 4.64
CA HIS A 37 5.28 -22.25 4.06
C HIS A 37 6.33 -22.68 3.03
N ALA A 38 6.76 -21.79 2.14
CA ALA A 38 7.81 -22.06 1.16
C ALA A 38 9.19 -22.27 1.83
N ALA A 39 9.53 -21.50 2.86
CA ALA A 39 10.79 -21.63 3.58
C ALA A 39 10.85 -22.94 4.38
N VAL A 40 9.77 -23.29 5.08
CA VAL A 40 9.65 -24.55 5.82
C VAL A 40 9.61 -25.74 4.86
N GLY A 41 8.91 -25.62 3.73
CA GLY A 41 8.84 -26.69 2.73
C GLY A 41 10.16 -26.96 1.99
N SER A 42 11.03 -25.95 1.86
CA SER A 42 12.34 -26.10 1.21
C SER A 42 13.44 -26.53 2.17
N ASN A 43 13.47 -25.99 3.40
CA ASN A 43 14.41 -26.41 4.43
C ASN A 43 13.78 -26.29 5.82
N PRO A 44 13.19 -27.36 6.36
CA PRO A 44 12.45 -27.31 7.62
C PRO A 44 13.28 -26.87 8.83
N PHE A 45 14.57 -27.23 8.86
CA PHE A 45 15.45 -27.05 10.03
C PHE A 45 16.29 -25.75 9.98
N HIS A 46 16.01 -24.87 9.03
CA HIS A 46 16.74 -23.62 8.89
C HIS A 46 16.39 -22.67 10.05
N LEU A 47 17.40 -22.20 10.81
CA LEU A 47 17.19 -21.30 11.97
C LEU A 47 16.49 -19.99 11.61
N GLY A 48 16.57 -19.55 10.35
CA GLY A 48 15.84 -18.37 9.87
C GLY A 48 14.32 -18.57 9.82
N ASN A 49 13.81 -19.81 9.80
CA ASN A 49 12.37 -20.09 9.73
C ASN A 49 11.65 -19.65 11.00
N ASP A 50 12.27 -19.82 12.17
CA ASP A 50 11.71 -19.36 13.45
C ASP A 50 11.50 -17.84 13.44
N THR A 51 12.49 -17.10 12.94
CA THR A 51 12.37 -15.64 12.82
C THR A 51 11.28 -15.22 11.82
N LEU A 52 11.12 -15.98 10.72
CA LEU A 52 10.05 -15.74 9.75
C LEU A 52 8.67 -16.03 10.35
N PHE A 53 8.56 -17.09 11.16
CA PHE A 53 7.34 -17.47 11.84
C PHE A 53 6.94 -16.46 12.92
N GLU A 54 7.89 -15.98 13.74
CA GLU A 54 7.64 -14.92 14.71
C GLU A 54 7.23 -13.60 14.03
N ASN A 55 7.89 -13.23 12.93
CA ASN A 55 7.50 -12.08 12.13
C ASN A 55 6.08 -12.24 11.54
N TRP A 56 5.71 -13.44 11.09
CA TRP A 56 4.35 -13.70 10.62
C TRP A 56 3.31 -13.57 11.75
N LYS A 57 3.59 -14.12 12.94
CA LYS A 57 2.71 -13.97 14.12
C LYS A 57 2.51 -12.52 14.54
N THR A 58 3.58 -11.73 14.55
CA THR A 58 3.49 -10.30 14.92
C THR A 58 2.61 -9.53 13.94
N VAL A 59 2.77 -9.76 12.63
CA VAL A 59 1.90 -9.14 11.61
C VAL A 59 0.45 -9.60 11.73
N ALA A 60 0.20 -10.87 12.07
CA ALA A 60 -1.15 -11.39 12.32
C ALA A 60 -1.80 -10.81 13.58
N ARG A 61 -1.02 -10.56 14.64
CA ARG A 61 -1.51 -9.84 15.83
C ARG A 61 -1.84 -8.39 15.48
N LEU A 62 -1.02 -7.75 14.66
CA LEU A 62 -1.27 -6.39 14.19
C LEU A 62 -2.55 -6.30 13.35
N SER A 63 -2.81 -7.26 12.45
CA SER A 63 -4.08 -7.28 11.71
C SER A 63 -5.28 -7.45 12.64
N LYS A 64 -5.16 -8.28 13.70
CA LYS A 64 -6.21 -8.42 14.70
C LYS A 64 -6.48 -7.12 15.46
N THR A 65 -5.44 -6.37 15.83
CA THR A 65 -5.62 -5.08 16.52
C THR A 65 -6.29 -4.03 15.63
N VAL A 66 -5.97 -4.01 14.33
CA VAL A 66 -6.62 -3.06 13.41
C VAL A 66 -8.08 -3.44 13.17
N ALA A 67 -8.41 -4.73 13.08
CA ALA A 67 -9.80 -5.19 13.02
C ALA A 67 -10.62 -4.81 14.27
N ALA A 68 -10.02 -4.87 15.46
CA ALA A 68 -10.67 -4.39 16.69
C ALA A 68 -10.91 -2.87 16.67
N MET A 69 -9.92 -2.09 16.19
CA MET A 69 -10.10 -0.64 16.01
C MET A 69 -11.20 -0.30 15.01
N GLU A 70 -11.38 -1.11 13.96
CA GLU A 70 -12.48 -0.96 13.02
C GLU A 70 -13.83 -1.15 13.70
N GLU A 71 -13.97 -2.17 14.54
CA GLU A 71 -15.18 -2.41 15.33
C GLU A 71 -15.48 -1.26 16.30
N ASP A 72 -14.46 -0.76 16.99
CA ASP A 72 -14.58 0.42 17.85
C ASP A 72 -15.03 1.66 17.07
N LEU A 73 -14.47 1.90 15.87
CA LEU A 73 -14.88 3.01 15.01
C LEU A 73 -16.32 2.87 14.52
N ARG A 74 -16.78 1.65 14.22
CA ARG A 74 -18.20 1.41 13.88
C ARG A 74 -19.11 1.71 15.05
N ASN A 75 -18.73 1.32 16.27
CA ASN A 75 -19.50 1.61 17.48
C ASN A 75 -19.59 3.11 17.74
N VAL A 76 -18.46 3.83 17.63
CA VAL A 76 -18.44 5.29 17.78
C VAL A 76 -19.30 5.97 16.70
N TYR A 77 -19.30 5.46 15.47
CA TYR A 77 -20.14 5.99 14.40
C TYR A 77 -21.63 5.76 14.67
N GLN A 78 -22.02 4.59 15.17
CA GLN A 78 -23.40 4.32 15.58
C GLN A 78 -23.85 5.23 16.72
N MET A 79 -23.04 5.36 17.77
CA MET A 79 -23.34 6.27 18.89
C MET A 79 -23.45 7.72 18.42
N ALA A 80 -22.54 8.17 17.55
CA ALA A 80 -22.59 9.52 16.98
C ALA A 80 -23.82 9.72 16.08
N GLY A 81 -24.25 8.67 15.37
CA GLY A 81 -25.48 8.64 14.57
C GLY A 81 -26.73 8.81 15.44
N GLU A 82 -26.86 8.04 16.52
CA GLU A 82 -27.97 8.16 17.49
C GLU A 82 -28.04 9.57 18.11
N LEU A 83 -26.89 10.16 18.44
CA LEU A 83 -26.79 11.53 18.94
C LEU A 83 -27.14 12.60 17.89
N SER A 84 -27.03 12.27 16.60
CA SER A 84 -27.41 13.16 15.49
C SER A 84 -28.88 13.03 15.07
N ASP A 85 -29.51 11.87 15.30
CA ASP A 85 -30.95 11.64 15.06
C ASP A 85 -31.84 12.25 16.17
N VAL A 86 -31.26 12.63 17.32
CA VAL A 86 -31.94 13.38 18.40
C VAL A 86 -31.96 14.90 18.09
N GLU A 87 -32.15 15.25 16.82
CA GLU A 87 -32.73 16.54 16.46
C GLU A 87 -34.09 16.21 15.82
N PRO A 88 -35.22 16.46 16.51
CA PRO A 88 -36.51 16.34 15.84
C PRO A 88 -36.53 17.40 14.75
N SER A 89 -36.23 17.00 13.52
CA SER A 89 -36.72 17.70 12.35
C SER A 89 -38.24 17.73 12.51
N LEU A 90 -38.75 18.88 12.94
CA LEU A 90 -40.15 19.24 12.88
C LEU A 90 -40.69 18.72 11.53
N PRO A 91 -41.80 17.95 11.51
CA PRO A 91 -42.39 17.46 10.27
C PRO A 91 -43.04 18.65 9.57
N ASP A 92 -42.23 19.45 8.88
CA ASP A 92 -42.74 20.53 8.05
C ASP A 92 -43.03 19.96 6.65
N LEU A 93 -44.33 19.82 6.41
CA LEU A 93 -44.98 19.72 5.11
C LEU A 93 -44.75 18.41 4.34
N MET A 94 -45.58 17.42 4.69
CA MET A 94 -46.06 16.43 3.73
C MET A 94 -46.59 17.12 2.46
N PRO A 95 -46.06 16.86 1.26
CA PRO A 95 -46.83 17.05 0.04
C PRO A 95 -47.93 15.99 0.03
N ALA A 96 -49.18 16.45 0.13
CA ALA A 96 -50.36 15.61 0.14
C ALA A 96 -50.36 14.59 -1.02
N LEU A 97 -50.61 13.33 -0.67
CA LEU A 97 -50.98 12.27 -1.60
C LEU A 97 -52.19 12.73 -2.43
N SER A 98 -51.97 13.00 -3.71
CA SER A 98 -53.08 13.16 -4.67
C SER A 98 -53.18 11.92 -5.53
N ALA A 99 -54.22 11.12 -5.27
CA ALA A 99 -54.84 10.21 -6.21
C ALA A 99 -56.33 10.10 -5.82
N PRO A 100 -57.26 9.68 -6.69
CA PRO A 100 -57.21 9.39 -8.14
C PRO A 100 -58.36 10.07 -8.93
N ALA A 101 -58.31 10.07 -10.28
CA ALA A 101 -59.53 9.92 -11.11
C ALA A 101 -59.21 9.58 -12.58
N PRO A 102 -60.11 8.88 -13.30
CA PRO A 102 -59.78 7.91 -14.35
C PRO A 102 -60.22 8.33 -15.77
N ALA A 103 -59.60 7.73 -16.80
CA ALA A 103 -60.18 7.31 -18.09
C ALA A 103 -59.01 6.89 -19.01
N ALA A 104 -58.79 5.59 -19.20
CA ALA A 104 -59.34 4.78 -20.29
C ALA A 104 -58.52 4.85 -21.59
N SER A 105 -57.81 3.74 -21.83
CA SER A 105 -57.58 3.05 -23.11
C SER A 105 -56.90 3.79 -24.27
N ALA A 106 -55.70 3.31 -24.66
CA ALA A 106 -55.49 2.66 -25.96
C ALA A 106 -54.08 2.04 -26.06
N GLN A 107 -54.03 0.81 -26.52
CA GLN A 107 -52.84 0.04 -26.91
C GLN A 107 -52.18 0.60 -28.17
N ALA A 108 -50.85 0.48 -28.24
CA ALA A 108 -50.06 0.08 -29.43
C ALA A 108 -48.58 -0.01 -29.02
N ALA A 109 -48.00 -1.21 -28.94
CA ALA A 109 -47.14 -1.81 -29.96
C ALA A 109 -45.71 -1.19 -30.00
N SER A 110 -44.74 -1.75 -29.26
CA SER A 110 -43.68 -2.68 -29.76
C SER A 110 -42.30 -1.99 -29.69
N PRO A 111 -41.15 -2.67 -29.79
CA PRO A 111 -40.77 -4.02 -29.36
C PRO A 111 -39.55 -4.04 -28.42
N LEU A 112 -39.38 -5.18 -27.78
CA LEU A 112 -38.15 -5.66 -27.15
C LEU A 112 -37.01 -5.69 -28.19
N VAL A 113 -35.95 -4.90 -27.99
CA VAL A 113 -34.64 -5.14 -28.61
C VAL A 113 -33.58 -5.12 -27.50
N THR A 114 -33.16 -6.32 -27.17
CA THR A 114 -31.91 -6.63 -26.51
C THR A 114 -30.78 -6.16 -27.41
N ASP A 115 -30.01 -5.15 -27.01
CA ASP A 115 -28.69 -4.93 -27.61
C ASP A 115 -27.67 -4.55 -26.54
N SER A 116 -26.79 -5.52 -26.30
CA SER A 116 -25.56 -5.38 -25.53
C SER A 116 -24.63 -4.43 -26.28
N SER A 117 -24.55 -3.17 -25.85
CA SER A 117 -23.50 -2.26 -26.30
C SER A 117 -22.56 -1.94 -25.13
N LEU A 118 -21.67 -2.90 -24.87
CA LEU A 118 -20.44 -2.66 -24.14
C LEU A 118 -19.53 -1.83 -25.05
N ALA A 119 -19.50 -0.51 -24.83
CA ALA A 119 -18.51 0.38 -25.44
C ALA A 119 -17.12 0.07 -24.88
N ALA A 120 -16.46 -0.91 -25.50
CA ALA A 120 -15.05 -1.21 -25.30
C ALA A 120 -14.22 -0.01 -25.78
N THR A 121 -13.65 0.73 -24.83
CA THR A 121 -12.68 1.77 -25.11
C THR A 121 -11.34 1.12 -25.47
N ASP A 122 -10.99 1.22 -26.76
CA ASP A 122 -9.73 0.81 -27.36
C ASP A 122 -8.57 1.65 -26.78
N VAL A 123 -7.89 1.11 -25.76
CA VAL A 123 -6.61 1.65 -25.29
C VAL A 123 -5.50 0.95 -26.06
N LYS A 124 -4.96 1.65 -27.07
CA LYS A 124 -3.71 1.29 -27.75
C LYS A 124 -2.55 1.16 -26.77
N ILE A 125 -2.29 -0.06 -26.28
CA ILE A 125 -1.09 -0.38 -25.52
C ILE A 125 0.09 -0.48 -26.50
N LYS A 126 0.87 0.60 -26.54
CA LYS A 126 2.16 0.66 -27.23
C LYS A 126 3.11 -0.37 -26.59
N ARG A 127 3.32 -1.51 -27.27
CA ARG A 127 4.27 -2.57 -26.87
C ARG A 127 5.63 -1.96 -26.54
N LYS A 128 6.06 -2.05 -25.28
CA LYS A 128 7.43 -1.75 -24.88
C LYS A 128 8.35 -2.90 -25.33
N LYS A 129 9.32 -2.53 -26.16
CA LYS A 129 10.41 -3.34 -26.69
C LYS A 129 11.13 -4.08 -25.55
N ARG A 130 11.29 -5.40 -25.69
CA ARG A 130 12.13 -6.24 -24.82
C ARG A 130 13.51 -5.59 -24.68
N ILE A 131 13.91 -5.27 -23.45
CA ILE A 131 15.29 -4.92 -23.13
C ILE A 131 16.08 -6.22 -23.12
N ALA A 132 17.00 -6.34 -24.07
CA ALA A 132 17.95 -7.44 -24.13
C ALA A 132 18.83 -7.44 -22.87
N VAL A 133 19.02 -8.62 -22.29
CA VAL A 133 20.01 -8.88 -21.25
C VAL A 133 21.39 -8.66 -21.85
N ALA A 134 22.03 -7.54 -21.50
CA ALA A 134 23.40 -7.26 -21.88
C ALA A 134 24.36 -7.98 -20.93
N LYS A 135 25.26 -8.79 -21.51
CA LYS A 135 26.45 -9.34 -20.86
C LYS A 135 27.34 -8.21 -20.32
N PRO A 136 28.14 -8.44 -19.26
CA PRO A 136 28.98 -7.42 -18.65
C PRO A 136 30.15 -7.08 -19.59
N GLY A 137 30.14 -5.85 -20.11
CA GLY A 137 31.28 -5.19 -20.76
C GLY A 137 31.93 -4.17 -19.81
N PRO A 138 33.18 -3.74 -20.08
CA PRO A 138 34.01 -3.02 -19.13
C PRO A 138 33.47 -1.61 -18.82
N VAL A 139 33.61 -1.24 -17.55
CA VAL A 139 32.98 -0.07 -16.90
C VAL A 139 33.69 1.22 -17.30
N LEU A 140 33.09 1.98 -18.22
CA LEU A 140 33.39 3.40 -18.36
C LEU A 140 32.62 4.18 -17.29
N ALA A 141 33.36 4.88 -16.44
CA ALA A 141 32.87 5.66 -15.31
C ALA A 141 31.86 6.71 -15.76
N THR A 142 30.57 6.40 -15.63
CA THR A 142 29.51 7.41 -15.70
C THR A 142 29.55 8.25 -14.42
N PRO A 143 29.41 9.58 -14.52
CA PRO A 143 29.45 10.45 -13.35
C PRO A 143 28.33 10.06 -12.37
N LEU A 144 28.67 9.93 -11.10
CA LEU A 144 27.74 9.48 -10.06
C LEU A 144 26.53 10.43 -10.02
N PRO A 145 25.29 9.91 -10.04
CA PRO A 145 24.10 10.74 -9.91
C PRO A 145 24.12 11.47 -8.55
N LYS A 146 23.59 12.70 -8.50
CA LYS A 146 23.62 13.59 -7.32
C LYS A 146 23.25 12.88 -6.01
N ASN A 147 22.27 11.98 -6.04
CA ASN A 147 21.83 11.20 -4.88
C ASN A 147 22.86 10.14 -4.46
N ALA A 148 23.50 9.45 -5.41
CA ALA A 148 24.55 8.49 -5.10
C ALA A 148 25.81 9.17 -4.53
N ALA A 149 26.16 10.36 -5.01
CA ALA A 149 27.27 11.14 -4.47
C ALA A 149 27.00 11.60 -3.03
N ARG A 150 25.77 12.05 -2.72
CA ARG A 150 25.36 12.38 -1.35
C ARG A 150 25.39 11.16 -0.43
N LEU A 151 24.95 10.01 -0.93
CA LEU A 151 25.02 8.76 -0.20
C LEU A 151 26.46 8.37 0.10
N LEU A 152 27.35 8.42 -0.88
CA LEU A 152 28.77 8.10 -0.73
C LEU A 152 29.43 8.99 0.34
N LYS A 153 29.16 10.30 0.32
CA LYS A 153 29.67 11.23 1.34
C LYS A 153 29.28 10.78 2.75
N HIS A 154 28.02 10.36 2.95
CA HIS A 154 27.56 9.87 4.25
C HIS A 154 28.14 8.48 4.59
N LEU A 155 28.22 7.58 3.61
CA LEU A 155 28.77 6.23 3.81
C LEU A 155 30.25 6.23 4.16
N ARG A 156 31.03 7.23 3.74
CA ARG A 156 32.43 7.39 4.19
C ARG A 156 32.57 7.61 5.71
N TYR A 157 31.57 8.20 6.36
CA TYR A 157 31.59 8.38 7.82
C TYR A 157 31.11 7.13 8.57
N VAL A 158 30.22 6.35 7.94
CA VAL A 158 29.54 5.22 8.59
C VAL A 158 30.27 3.89 8.34
N LEU A 159 30.84 3.70 7.15
CA LEU A 159 31.49 2.46 6.74
C LEU A 159 33.00 2.53 6.90
N LYS A 160 33.58 1.41 7.31
CA LYS A 160 35.03 1.19 7.35
C LYS A 160 35.47 0.37 6.13
N THR A 161 36.72 0.53 5.72
CA THR A 161 37.32 -0.24 4.61
C THR A 161 37.64 -1.69 5.00
N LYS A 162 37.90 -1.94 6.29
CA LYS A 162 38.35 -3.24 6.80
C LYS A 162 37.22 -4.18 7.27
N SER A 163 36.00 -3.68 7.46
CA SER A 163 34.91 -4.46 8.05
C SER A 163 33.60 -4.20 7.33
N PHE A 164 32.85 -5.27 7.04
CA PHE A 164 31.48 -5.18 6.58
C PHE A 164 30.58 -4.73 7.74
N ALA A 165 29.73 -3.73 7.48
CA ALA A 165 28.77 -3.23 8.46
C ALA A 165 27.34 -3.31 7.90
N PRO A 166 26.35 -3.66 8.75
CA PRO A 166 24.96 -3.58 8.37
C PRO A 166 24.54 -2.12 8.27
N ILE A 167 23.95 -1.72 7.15
CA ILE A 167 23.42 -0.38 6.94
C ILE A 167 21.91 -0.40 7.10
N SER A 168 21.38 0.36 8.05
CA SER A 168 19.95 0.67 8.09
C SER A 168 19.61 1.72 7.02
N GLN A 169 18.91 1.28 5.97
CA GLN A 169 18.49 2.15 4.87
C GLN A 169 17.60 3.30 5.36
N THR A 170 16.77 3.05 6.37
CA THR A 170 15.89 4.05 6.98
C THR A 170 16.66 5.14 7.71
N ALA A 171 17.72 4.78 8.45
CA ALA A 171 18.57 5.73 9.15
C ALA A 171 19.38 6.58 8.15
N VAL A 172 19.94 5.94 7.12
CA VAL A 172 20.69 6.66 6.06
C VAL A 172 19.77 7.54 5.22
N ALA A 173 18.52 7.13 4.96
CA ALA A 173 17.53 7.94 4.25
C ALA A 173 17.21 9.23 5.03
N LYS A 174 16.99 9.13 6.35
CA LYS A 174 16.79 10.29 7.22
C LYS A 174 18.01 11.23 7.23
N ALA A 175 19.21 10.68 7.30
CA ALA A 175 20.43 11.48 7.37
C ALA A 175 20.82 12.14 6.03
N THR A 176 20.48 11.51 4.90
CA THR A 176 20.84 12.00 3.55
C THR A 176 19.73 12.73 2.83
N GLY A 177 18.49 12.68 3.35
CA GLY A 177 17.30 13.24 2.72
C GLY A 177 16.91 12.53 1.42
N ILE A 178 17.41 11.31 1.18
CA ILE A 178 17.14 10.54 -0.03
C ILE A 178 15.88 9.68 0.21
N PRO A 179 14.87 9.74 -0.67
CA PRO A 179 13.68 8.89 -0.56
C PRO A 179 14.05 7.40 -0.57
N LEU A 180 13.38 6.61 0.25
CA LEU A 180 13.68 5.17 0.41
C LEU A 180 13.63 4.41 -0.93
N GLY A 181 12.70 4.79 -1.82
CA GLY A 181 12.59 4.21 -3.17
C GLY A 181 13.80 4.48 -4.09
N SER A 182 14.58 5.54 -3.83
CA SER A 182 15.80 5.89 -4.58
C SER A 182 17.08 5.34 -3.91
N MET A 183 16.98 4.84 -2.68
CA MET A 183 18.09 4.34 -1.88
C MET A 183 18.72 3.09 -2.50
N THR A 184 17.89 2.08 -2.80
CA THR A 184 18.34 0.80 -3.39
C THR A 184 18.99 1.02 -4.76
N ALA A 185 18.45 1.94 -5.56
CA ALA A 185 19.02 2.29 -6.86
C ALA A 185 20.39 3.00 -6.71
N SER A 186 20.52 3.87 -5.71
CA SER A 186 21.77 4.59 -5.43
C SER A 186 22.84 3.64 -4.88
N LEU A 187 22.50 2.71 -3.99
CA LEU A 187 23.41 1.68 -3.49
C LEU A 187 23.89 0.74 -4.60
N ARG A 188 22.99 0.24 -5.46
CA ARG A 188 23.38 -0.60 -6.61
C ARG A 188 24.34 0.12 -7.54
N ARG A 189 24.15 1.42 -7.75
CA ARG A 189 25.07 2.25 -8.56
C ARG A 189 26.41 2.46 -7.90
N LEU A 190 26.48 2.58 -6.57
CA LEU A 190 27.75 2.69 -5.85
C LEU A 190 28.54 1.38 -5.87
N VAL A 191 27.84 0.25 -5.81
CA VAL A 191 28.46 -1.07 -6.00
C VAL A 191 28.95 -1.23 -7.44
N ALA A 192 28.13 -0.85 -8.43
CA ALA A 192 28.54 -0.87 -9.84
C ALA A 192 29.71 0.10 -10.15
N ALA A 193 29.80 1.21 -9.44
CA ALA A 193 30.91 2.17 -9.54
C ALA A 193 32.16 1.73 -8.74
N GLY A 194 32.13 0.58 -8.07
CA GLY A 194 33.24 0.04 -7.29
C GLY A 194 33.61 0.87 -6.05
N GLN A 195 32.73 1.75 -5.57
CA GLN A 195 32.99 2.61 -4.39
C GLN A 195 32.58 1.93 -3.07
N VAL A 196 31.68 0.94 -3.15
CA VAL A 196 31.16 0.19 -1.99
C VAL A 196 31.06 -1.28 -2.39
N GLN A 197 31.49 -2.20 -1.53
CA GLN A 197 31.34 -3.64 -1.76
C GLN A 197 30.22 -4.19 -0.89
N ALA A 198 29.29 -4.93 -1.50
CA ALA A 198 28.25 -5.67 -0.80
C ALA A 198 28.66 -7.14 -0.63
N ASN A 199 28.34 -7.76 0.50
CA ASN A 199 28.46 -9.20 0.70
C ASN A 199 27.11 -9.92 0.49
N ASP A 200 27.13 -11.25 0.43
CA ASP A 200 25.93 -12.09 0.23
C ASP A 200 24.91 -11.97 1.37
N SER A 201 25.34 -11.47 2.53
CA SER A 201 24.48 -11.19 3.69
C SER A 201 23.86 -9.78 3.68
N GLY A 202 24.07 -8.98 2.63
CA GLY A 202 23.52 -7.62 2.52
C GLY A 202 24.22 -6.57 3.38
N MET A 203 25.43 -6.85 3.87
CA MET A 203 26.32 -5.87 4.51
C MET A 203 27.21 -5.18 3.50
N PHE A 204 27.66 -3.97 3.85
CA PHE A 204 28.44 -3.13 2.95
C PHE A 204 29.75 -2.72 3.62
N LYS A 205 30.80 -2.57 2.81
CA LYS A 205 32.07 -1.94 3.20
C LYS A 205 32.50 -0.92 2.16
N LEU A 206 33.33 0.03 2.56
CA LEU A 206 33.96 0.94 1.61
C LEU A 206 35.08 0.20 0.87
N VAL A 207 35.20 0.45 -0.45
CA VAL A 207 36.33 -0.04 -1.27
C VAL A 207 37.48 0.94 -1.19
#